data_AF-A0A4E0QJY9-F1
#
_entry.id   AF-A0A4E0QJY9-F1
#
_cell.length_a   1.000
_cell.length_b   1.000
_cell.length_c   1.000
_cell.angle_alpha   90.00
_cell.angle_beta   90.00
_cell.angle_gamma   90.00
#
_symmetry.space_group_name_H-M   'P 1'
#
loop_
_entity.id
_entity.type
_entity.pdbx_description
1 polymer ?
#
loop_
_entity_poly.entity_id
_entity_poly.type
_entity_poly.pdbx_seq_one_letter_code
_entity_poly.pdbx_strand_id
1 'polypeptide(L)'
;MGLKARICRTLKWSGYPSTNKEFANYRSFKTHDLDVLLHLSGIEEKIKTIFFGDWSNVANLNPEARYEPIGTVSEADAYNMINATKNLVKVL
;
A
#
# COMPACT_ATOMS: atom_id res chain seq x y z
N MET A 1 -7.02 3.88 2.02
CA MET A 1 -6.85 4.39 3.40
C MET A 1 -6.36 3.36 4.42
N GLY A 2 -6.13 2.08 4.08
CA GLY A 2 -5.82 1.04 5.07
C GLY A 2 -4.47 1.21 5.78
N LEU A 3 -3.35 1.16 5.05
CA LEU A 3 -2.00 1.10 5.66
C LEU A 3 -1.66 2.32 6.53
N LYS A 4 -1.87 3.54 6.00
CA LYS A 4 -1.62 4.78 6.78
C LYS A 4 -2.49 4.85 8.03
N ALA A 5 -3.76 4.43 7.95
CA ALA A 5 -4.62 4.35 9.13
C ALA A 5 -4.14 3.28 10.13
N ARG A 6 -3.65 2.14 9.63
CA ARG A 6 -3.07 1.08 10.45
C ARG A 6 -1.81 1.54 11.18
N ILE A 7 -0.90 2.22 10.48
CA ILE A 7 0.28 2.86 11.08
C ILE A 7 -0.14 3.77 12.23
N CYS A 8 -1.17 4.60 12.03
CA CYS A 8 -1.66 5.49 13.09
C CYS A 8 -2.17 4.71 14.31
N ARG A 9 -2.92 3.62 14.10
CA ARG A 9 -3.37 2.75 15.20
C ARG A 9 -2.20 2.10 15.93
N THR A 10 -1.23 1.57 15.19
CA THR A 10 -0.04 0.90 15.74
C THR A 10 0.83 1.87 16.55
N LEU A 11 1.05 3.08 16.05
CA LEU A 11 1.87 4.11 16.70
C LEU A 11 1.09 5.02 17.65
N LYS A 12 -0.22 4.80 17.81
CA LYS A 12 -1.14 5.63 18.61
C LYS A 12 -1.16 7.11 18.19
N TRP A 13 -1.07 7.36 16.89
CA TRP A 13 -1.20 8.70 16.31
C TRP A 13 -2.66 9.04 16.07
N SER A 14 -3.04 10.30 16.30
CA SER A 14 -4.39 10.81 16.02
C SER A 14 -4.71 10.86 14.53
N GLY A 15 -3.69 10.92 13.68
CA GLY A 15 -3.81 10.92 12.23
C GLY A 15 -2.45 10.75 11.56
N TYR A 16 -2.47 10.46 10.25
CA TYR A 16 -1.23 10.35 9.49
C TYR A 16 -0.71 11.75 9.17
N PRO A 17 0.59 12.03 9.37
CA PRO A 17 1.16 13.32 9.04
C PRO A 17 0.84 13.73 7.60
N SER A 18 0.52 15.00 7.40
CA SER A 18 0.04 15.54 6.12
C SER A 18 0.86 16.74 5.64
N THR A 19 1.53 17.44 6.56
CA THR A 19 2.36 18.62 6.28
C THR A 19 3.84 18.32 6.43
N ASN A 20 4.69 19.10 5.75
CA ASN A 20 6.14 19.01 5.92
C ASN A 20 6.59 19.22 7.37
N LYS A 21 5.87 20.05 8.14
CA LYS A 21 6.16 20.30 9.56
C LYS A 21 5.90 19.06 10.41
N GLU A 22 4.80 18.35 10.16
CA GLU A 22 4.48 17.10 10.87
C GLU A 22 5.48 15.98 10.52
N PHE A 23 5.97 15.93 9.28
CA PHE A 23 7.02 14.99 8.86
C PHE A 23 8.44 15.39 9.26
N ALA A 24 8.67 16.55 9.88
CA ALA A 24 10.02 17.06 10.11
C ALA A 24 10.94 16.04 10.81
N ASN A 25 10.40 15.32 11.80
CA ASN A 25 11.08 14.26 12.55
C ASN A 25 10.79 12.83 12.02
N TYR A 26 9.93 12.70 11.01
CA TYR A 26 9.45 11.43 10.47
C TYR A 26 9.59 11.37 8.94
N ARG A 27 10.68 11.93 8.40
CA ARG A 27 10.87 12.05 6.94
C ARG A 27 10.76 10.70 6.21
N SER A 28 11.18 9.61 6.86
CA SER A 28 11.05 8.24 6.34
C SER A 28 9.60 7.79 6.13
N PHE A 29 8.63 8.37 6.84
CA PHE A 29 7.20 8.10 6.69
C PHE A 29 6.59 8.87 5.50
N LYS A 30 7.30 9.84 4.93
CA LYS A 30 6.86 10.59 3.74
C LYS A 30 7.17 9.80 2.46
N THR A 31 6.53 8.64 2.32
CA THR A 31 6.70 7.73 1.18
C THR A 31 5.35 7.33 0.56
N HIS A 32 5.40 6.94 -0.71
CA HIS A 32 4.30 6.29 -1.44
C HIS A 32 4.61 4.81 -1.74
N ASP A 33 5.74 4.32 -1.26
CA ASP A 33 6.15 2.92 -1.38
C ASP A 33 5.26 2.03 -0.50
N LEU A 34 4.56 1.07 -1.13
CA LEU A 34 3.60 0.21 -0.45
C LEU A 34 4.27 -0.78 0.51
N ASP A 35 5.46 -1.30 0.18
CA ASP A 35 6.19 -2.22 1.05
C ASP A 35 6.69 -1.52 2.30
N VAL A 36 7.20 -0.29 2.17
CA VAL A 36 7.58 0.52 3.34
C VAL A 36 6.35 0.82 4.19
N LEU A 37 5.22 1.19 3.58
CA LEU A 37 3.98 1.45 4.33
C LEU A 37 3.44 0.18 5.01
N LEU A 38 3.60 -1.00 4.41
CA LEU A 38 3.25 -2.27 5.02
C LEU A 38 4.16 -2.59 6.21
N HIS A 39 5.46 -2.42 6.06
CA HIS A 39 6.42 -2.63 7.14
C HIS A 39 6.07 -1.77 8.37
N LEU A 40 5.80 -0.47 8.15
CA LEU A 40 5.43 0.47 9.21
C LEU A 40 4.07 0.17 9.85
N SER A 41 3.19 -0.58 9.17
CA SER A 41 1.84 -0.87 9.67
C SER A 41 1.80 -1.90 10.81
N GLY A 42 2.87 -2.69 10.97
CA GLY A 42 2.96 -3.74 11.98
C GLY A 42 2.13 -5.00 11.67
N ILE A 43 1.62 -5.16 10.45
CA ILE A 43 0.90 -6.36 10.01
C ILE A 43 1.57 -7.06 8.81
N GLU A 44 2.81 -6.68 8.51
CA GLU A 44 3.58 -7.20 7.38
C GLU A 44 3.65 -8.72 7.37
N GLU A 45 3.99 -9.34 8.50
CA GLU A 45 4.12 -10.80 8.62
C GLU A 45 2.83 -11.50 8.19
N LYS A 46 1.67 -11.06 8.71
CA LYS A 46 0.36 -11.61 8.35
C LYS A 46 0.09 -11.49 6.85
N ILE A 47 0.40 -10.34 6.27
CA ILE A 47 0.14 -10.09 4.85
C ILE A 47 1.07 -10.93 3.97
N LYS A 48 2.36 -10.97 4.28
CA LYS A 48 3.36 -11.73 3.51
C LYS A 48 3.28 -13.25 3.71
N THR A 49 2.61 -13.74 4.75
CA THR A 49 2.41 -15.19 4.98
C THR A 49 1.07 -15.69 4.45
N ILE A 50 -0.02 -14.96 4.69
CA ILE A 50 -1.38 -15.43 4.38
C ILE A 50 -1.90 -14.86 3.05
N PHE A 51 -1.51 -13.62 2.72
CA PHE A 51 -2.03 -12.88 1.57
C PHE A 51 -0.94 -12.52 0.56
N PHE A 52 0.13 -13.33 0.49
CA PHE A 52 1.30 -13.04 -0.33
C PHE A 52 0.94 -12.81 -1.79
N GLY A 53 0.12 -13.68 -2.39
CA GLY A 53 -0.28 -13.55 -3.80
C GLY A 53 -1.07 -12.27 -4.09
N ASP A 54 -2.00 -11.90 -3.20
CA ASP A 54 -2.72 -10.63 -3.31
C ASP A 54 -1.77 -9.44 -3.14
N TRP A 55 -0.82 -9.54 -2.19
CA TRP A 55 0.17 -8.49 -1.96
C TRP A 55 1.10 -8.30 -3.16
N SER A 56 1.65 -9.38 -3.73
CA SER A 56 2.52 -9.33 -4.90
C SER A 56 1.83 -8.67 -6.10
N ASN A 57 0.52 -8.90 -6.28
CA ASN A 57 -0.23 -8.21 -7.32
C ASN A 57 -0.30 -6.71 -7.05
N VAL A 58 -0.66 -6.29 -5.83
CA VAL A 58 -0.84 -4.86 -5.50
C VAL A 58 0.46 -4.08 -5.36
N ALA A 59 1.53 -4.70 -4.85
CA ALA A 59 2.83 -4.05 -4.70
C ALA A 59 3.45 -3.67 -6.06
N ASN A 60 3.09 -4.39 -7.13
CA ASN A 60 3.50 -4.09 -8.50
C ASN A 60 2.68 -2.98 -9.17
N LEU A 61 1.73 -2.35 -8.45
CA LEU A 61 0.95 -1.25 -9.01
C LEU A 61 1.86 -0.08 -9.40
N ASN A 62 1.93 0.19 -10.70
CA ASN A 62 2.64 1.32 -11.26
C ASN A 62 1.65 2.41 -11.72
N PRO A 63 1.55 3.56 -11.03
CA PRO A 63 0.69 4.67 -11.47
C PRO A 63 1.05 5.21 -12.87
N GLU A 64 2.30 5.05 -13.30
CA GLU A 64 2.77 5.52 -14.60
C GLU A 64 2.32 4.62 -15.75
N ALA A 65 1.84 3.40 -15.47
CA ALA A 65 1.26 2.50 -16.49
C ALA A 65 0.07 3.13 -17.24
N ARG A 66 -0.56 4.16 -16.67
CA ARG A 66 -1.62 4.96 -17.33
C ARG A 66 -1.12 5.70 -18.58
N TYR A 67 0.18 5.94 -18.69
CA TYR A 67 0.80 6.65 -19.80
C TYR A 67 1.54 5.72 -20.77
N GLU A 68 1.55 4.42 -20.47
CA GLU A 68 2.16 3.42 -21.35
C GLU A 68 1.28 3.16 -22.58
N PRO A 69 1.87 2.63 -23.67
CA PRO A 69 1.11 2.26 -24.86
C PRO A 69 -0.05 1.30 -24.54
N ILE A 70 -1.13 1.43 -25.31
CA ILE A 70 -2.26 0.52 -25.22
C ILE A 70 -1.76 -0.91 -25.49
N GLY A 71 -2.09 -1.84 -24.59
CA GLY A 71 -1.65 -3.24 -24.65
C GLY A 71 -0.50 -3.60 -23.71
N THR A 72 0.10 -2.63 -23.01
CA THR A 72 1.15 -2.92 -22.00
C THR A 72 0.59 -3.60 -20.75
N VAL A 73 -0.65 -3.31 -20.38
CA VAL A 73 -1.36 -3.98 -19.26
C VAL A 73 -2.54 -4.74 -19.83
N SER A 74 -2.64 -6.04 -19.51
CA SER A 74 -3.77 -6.85 -19.96
C SER A 74 -5.01 -6.63 -19.09
N GLU A 75 -6.19 -6.96 -19.63
CA GLU A 75 -7.44 -6.97 -18.86
C GLU A 75 -7.35 -7.89 -17.64
N ALA A 76 -6.69 -9.04 -17.80
CA ALA A 76 -6.49 -10.00 -16.73
C ALA A 76 -5.64 -9.41 -15.59
N ASP A 77 -4.59 -8.65 -15.91
CA ASP A 77 -3.75 -7.98 -14.92
C ASP A 77 -4.54 -6.95 -14.12
N ALA A 78 -5.36 -6.13 -14.82
CA ALA A 78 -6.23 -5.16 -14.18
C ALA A 78 -7.26 -5.83 -13.27
N TYR A 79 -7.87 -6.94 -13.72
CA TYR A 79 -8.84 -7.70 -12.95
C TYR A 79 -8.22 -8.32 -11.69
N ASN A 80 -7.04 -8.94 -11.82
CA ASN A 80 -6.28 -9.51 -10.72
C ASN A 80 -5.91 -8.44 -9.70
N MET A 81 -5.43 -7.27 -10.15
CA MET A 81 -5.09 -6.13 -9.32
C MET A 81 -6.29 -5.64 -8.49
N ILE A 82 -7.45 -5.48 -9.12
CA ILE A 82 -8.68 -5.03 -8.45
C ILE A 82 -9.12 -6.05 -7.40
N ASN A 83 -9.10 -7.33 -7.71
CA ASN A 83 -9.53 -8.38 -6.77
C ASN A 83 -8.57 -8.52 -5.60
N ALA A 84 -7.26 -8.52 -5.85
CA ALA A 84 -6.23 -8.53 -4.82
C ALA A 84 -6.40 -7.33 -3.88
N THR A 85 -6.64 -6.13 -4.43
CA THR A 85 -6.91 -4.92 -3.64
C THR A 85 -8.14 -5.08 -2.76
N LYS A 86 -9.25 -5.62 -3.31
CA LYS A 86 -10.49 -5.87 -2.54
C LYS A 86 -10.27 -6.84 -1.38
N ASN A 87 -9.46 -7.88 -1.58
CA ASN A 87 -9.14 -8.85 -0.53
C ASN A 87 -8.29 -8.21 0.58
N LEU A 88 -7.24 -7.47 0.19
CA LEU A 88 -6.34 -6.82 1.14
C LEU A 88 -7.06 -5.75 1.98
N VAL A 89 -7.92 -4.93 1.39
CA VAL A 89 -8.66 -3.89 2.13
C VAL A 89 -9.55 -4.47 3.24
N LYS A 90 -9.99 -5.73 3.13
CA LYS A 90 -10.77 -6.40 4.19
C LYS A 90 -9.92 -6.77 5.41
N VAL A 91 -8.60 -6.90 5.24
CA VAL A 91 -7.69 -7.45 6.27
C VAL A 91 -6.68 -6.44 6.81
N LEU A 92 -6.46 -5.32 6.11
CA LEU A 92 -5.62 -4.18 6.52
C LEU A 92 -6.36 -3.25 7.50
#